data_AF-A0A7S1RJW5-F1
#
_entry.id   AF-A0A7S1RJW5-F1
#
_cell.length_a   1.000
_cell.length_b   1.000
_cell.length_c   1.000
_cell.angle_alpha   90.00
_cell.angle_beta   90.00
_cell.angle_gamma   90.00
#
_symmetry.space_group_name_H-M   'P 1'
#
loop_
_entity.id
_entity.type
_entity.pdbx_description
1 polymer ?
#
loop_
_entity_poly.entity_id
_entity_poly.type
_entity_poly.pdbx_seq_one_letter_code
_entity_poly.pdbx_strand_id
1 'polypeptide(L)'
;MTVNGFPRGVPGFIVEENFKKMSEDEAARVCEVPLSHPLYLCSILFIWTLTCQVELRTIAETAVQMFWRTPTVKLASEVLEDGSEEHVVLVKGLTRAMKIVLSVFVFLPRFVSVACLLYLGCRWLTATLGLGDVLLNGVALEFMVLLKELLYKVCVSQHNRVSTQRLLIRPLNDEHHAHCCTFFSAQVWGLMSGFWALYYVFRFQMVLPDYRWDVGYLCDRFVKSAPMF
;
A
#
# COMPACT_ATOMS: atom_id res chain seq x y z
N MET A 1 -20.70 -7.78 21.60
CA MET A 1 -21.37 -9.10 21.75
C MET A 1 -21.56 -9.71 20.38
N THR A 2 -21.48 -11.04 20.24
CA THR A 2 -21.91 -11.71 19.00
C THR A 2 -23.43 -11.63 18.85
N VAL A 3 -23.95 -11.92 17.66
CA VAL A 3 -25.40 -12.11 17.43
C VAL A 3 -25.98 -13.16 18.39
N ASN A 4 -25.13 -14.06 18.91
CA ASN A 4 -25.50 -15.12 19.84
C ASN A 4 -25.32 -14.73 21.32
N GLY A 5 -25.06 -13.46 21.65
CA GLY A 5 -24.91 -12.98 23.02
C GLY A 5 -23.59 -13.34 23.73
N PHE A 6 -22.69 -14.06 23.06
CA PHE A 6 -21.39 -14.39 23.65
C PHE A 6 -20.42 -13.20 23.55
N PRO A 7 -19.72 -12.85 24.65
CA PRO A 7 -18.67 -11.84 24.59
C PRO A 7 -17.44 -12.43 23.87
N ARG A 8 -16.85 -11.70 22.91
CA ARG A 8 -15.57 -12.07 22.27
C ARG A 8 -14.42 -11.41 23.03
N GLY A 9 -13.22 -12.01 22.99
CA GLY A 9 -12.00 -11.39 23.50
C GLY A 9 -11.97 -11.13 25.02
N VAL A 10 -12.77 -11.85 25.80
CA VAL A 10 -12.70 -11.80 27.27
C VAL A 10 -11.59 -12.75 27.74
N PRO A 11 -10.67 -12.31 28.62
CA PRO A 11 -9.63 -13.18 29.16
C PRO A 11 -10.28 -14.39 29.87
N GLY A 12 -9.84 -15.60 29.52
CA GLY A 12 -10.36 -16.86 30.08
C GLY A 12 -11.50 -17.53 29.28
N PHE A 13 -11.93 -16.96 28.14
CA PHE A 13 -13.01 -17.55 27.33
C PHE A 13 -12.51 -18.63 26.35
N ILE A 14 -11.21 -18.69 26.06
CA ILE A 14 -10.63 -19.83 25.33
C ILE A 14 -10.53 -21.00 26.30
N VAL A 15 -11.45 -21.94 26.13
CA VAL A 15 -11.44 -23.23 26.81
C VAL A 15 -10.66 -24.21 25.93
N GLU A 16 -9.42 -24.53 26.31
CA GLU A 16 -8.56 -25.49 25.59
C GLU A 16 -9.26 -26.84 25.36
N GLU A 17 -10.12 -27.26 26.29
CA GLU A 17 -10.93 -28.48 26.17
C GLU A 17 -11.93 -28.44 24.99
N ASN A 18 -12.39 -27.25 24.57
CA ASN A 18 -13.25 -27.16 23.40
C ASN A 18 -12.45 -27.32 22.10
N PHE A 19 -11.20 -26.87 22.08
CA PHE A 19 -10.30 -27.11 20.94
C PHE A 19 -9.98 -28.60 20.79
N LYS A 20 -9.75 -29.31 21.90
CA LYS A 20 -9.54 -30.78 21.90
C LYS A 20 -10.76 -31.58 21.44
N LYS A 21 -11.96 -31.01 21.51
CA LYS A 21 -13.21 -31.63 21.03
C LYS A 21 -13.43 -31.44 19.53
N MET A 22 -12.72 -30.50 18.90
CA MET A 22 -12.79 -30.30 17.45
C MET A 22 -12.17 -31.51 16.74
N SER A 23 -12.67 -31.82 15.54
CA SER A 23 -12.00 -32.81 14.70
C SER A 23 -10.63 -32.30 14.27
N GLU A 24 -9.71 -33.21 13.94
CA GLU A 24 -8.37 -32.83 13.46
C GLU A 24 -8.44 -31.91 12.24
N ASP A 25 -9.39 -32.15 11.33
CA ASP A 25 -9.63 -31.32 10.15
C ASP A 25 -10.11 -29.90 10.51
N GLU A 26 -10.98 -29.75 11.51
CA GLU A 26 -11.45 -28.45 11.97
C GLU A 26 -10.35 -27.66 12.67
N ALA A 27 -9.58 -28.34 13.53
CA ALA A 27 -8.42 -27.75 14.20
C ALA A 27 -7.37 -27.28 13.18
N ALA A 28 -7.07 -28.10 12.16
CA ALA A 28 -6.17 -27.75 11.08
C ALA A 28 -6.65 -26.48 10.34
N ARG A 29 -7.93 -26.42 9.95
CA ARG A 29 -8.51 -25.23 9.29
C ARG A 29 -8.43 -23.96 10.13
N VAL A 30 -8.62 -24.07 11.45
CA VAL A 30 -8.47 -22.92 12.37
C VAL A 30 -7.01 -22.46 12.43
N CYS A 31 -6.07 -23.40 12.40
CA CYS A 31 -4.63 -23.10 12.43
C CYS A 31 -4.09 -22.56 11.09
N GLU A 32 -4.76 -22.86 9.98
CA GLU A 32 -4.46 -22.25 8.67
C GLU A 32 -4.84 -20.77 8.57
N VAL A 33 -5.61 -20.23 9.51
CA VAL A 33 -5.97 -18.81 9.52
C VAL A 33 -4.70 -17.96 9.74
N PRO A 34 -4.46 -16.90 8.96
CA PRO A 34 -3.24 -16.08 9.03
C PRO A 34 -2.96 -15.45 10.39
N LEU A 35 -4.03 -15.18 11.16
CA LEU A 35 -3.95 -14.63 12.51
C LEU A 35 -3.31 -15.60 13.52
N SER A 36 -3.31 -16.90 13.23
CA SER A 36 -2.59 -17.91 14.02
C SER A 36 -1.06 -17.78 13.85
N HIS A 37 -0.60 -17.17 12.75
CA HIS A 37 0.81 -16.96 12.41
C HIS A 37 1.14 -15.48 12.18
N PRO A 38 1.19 -14.64 13.25
CA PRO A 38 1.33 -13.19 13.15
C PRO A 38 2.56 -12.73 12.34
N LEU A 39 3.70 -13.41 12.46
CA LEU A 39 4.91 -13.03 11.72
C LEU A 39 4.74 -13.22 10.21
N TYR A 40 4.07 -14.30 9.79
CA TYR A 40 3.77 -14.57 8.39
C TYR A 40 2.83 -13.50 7.82
N LEU A 41 1.74 -13.23 8.54
CA LEU A 41 0.78 -12.19 8.17
C LEU A 41 1.43 -10.80 8.12
N CYS A 42 2.23 -10.42 9.13
CA CYS A 42 2.98 -9.16 9.14
C CYS A 42 3.90 -9.03 7.93
N SER A 43 4.56 -10.13 7.53
CA SER A 43 5.46 -10.13 6.37
C SER A 43 4.70 -9.88 5.07
N ILE A 44 3.55 -10.53 4.86
CA ILE A 44 2.71 -10.29 3.67
C ILE A 44 2.17 -8.86 3.67
N LEU A 45 1.65 -8.38 4.81
CA LEU A 45 1.14 -7.02 4.93
C LEU A 45 2.24 -5.97 4.73
N PHE A 46 3.47 -6.26 5.18
CA PHE A 46 4.62 -5.40 4.93
C PHE A 46 4.95 -5.31 3.44
N ILE A 47 4.99 -6.44 2.73
CA ILE A 47 5.18 -6.48 1.27
C ILE A 47 4.07 -5.69 0.57
N TRP A 48 2.81 -5.94 0.92
CA TRP A 48 1.67 -5.19 0.37
C TRP A 48 1.78 -3.68 0.62
N THR A 49 2.21 -3.29 1.82
CA THR A 49 2.42 -1.89 2.17
C THR A 49 3.54 -1.27 1.34
N LEU A 50 4.66 -1.97 1.14
CA LEU A 50 5.74 -1.52 0.26
C LEU A 50 5.25 -1.30 -1.17
N THR A 51 4.44 -2.20 -1.72
CA THR A 51 3.83 -2.06 -3.06
C THR A 51 2.99 -0.79 -3.16
N CYS A 52 2.11 -0.53 -2.19
CA CYS A 52 1.33 0.70 -2.15
C CYS A 52 2.22 1.94 -1.97
N GLN A 53 3.33 1.80 -1.26
CA GLN A 53 4.19 2.92 -0.91
C GLN A 53 5.08 3.40 -2.05
N VAL A 54 5.43 2.53 -3.00
CA VAL A 54 6.06 2.93 -4.27
C VAL A 54 5.20 3.99 -4.97
N GLU A 55 3.89 3.79 -4.97
CA GLU A 55 2.93 4.74 -5.56
C GLU A 55 2.79 6.02 -4.75
N LEU A 56 2.66 5.92 -3.42
CA LEU A 56 2.60 7.10 -2.55
C LEU A 56 3.87 7.96 -2.68
N ARG A 57 5.04 7.33 -2.75
CA ARG A 57 6.31 8.00 -2.96
C ARG A 57 6.34 8.72 -4.31
N THR A 58 5.92 8.07 -5.38
CA THR A 58 5.85 8.67 -6.71
C THR A 58 4.93 9.89 -6.73
N ILE A 59 3.77 9.79 -6.07
CA ILE A 59 2.82 10.90 -5.91
C ILE A 59 3.46 12.05 -5.13
N ALA A 60 4.11 11.74 -4.00
CA ALA A 60 4.74 12.72 -3.13
C ALA A 60 5.91 13.43 -3.83
N GLU A 61 6.80 12.71 -4.50
CA GLU A 61 7.92 13.28 -5.24
C GLU A 61 7.43 14.18 -6.39
N THR A 62 6.44 13.74 -7.15
CA THR A 62 5.84 14.53 -8.24
C THR A 62 5.15 15.78 -7.69
N ALA A 63 4.40 15.66 -6.60
CA ALA A 63 3.76 16.79 -5.93
C ALA A 63 4.81 17.78 -5.39
N VAL A 64 5.87 17.28 -4.74
CA VAL A 64 6.96 18.11 -4.22
C VAL A 64 7.63 18.89 -5.34
N GLN A 65 7.97 18.22 -6.45
CA GLN A 65 8.53 18.87 -7.63
C GLN A 65 7.59 19.96 -8.16
N MET A 66 6.31 19.66 -8.33
CA MET A 66 5.34 20.57 -8.93
C MET A 66 4.99 21.78 -8.06
N PHE A 67 4.83 21.59 -6.75
CA PHE A 67 4.40 22.66 -5.86
C PHE A 67 5.55 23.50 -5.33
N TRP A 68 6.68 22.88 -4.94
CA TRP A 68 7.81 23.57 -4.31
C TRP A 68 8.90 23.95 -5.30
N ARG A 69 9.21 23.12 -6.30
CA ARG A 69 10.32 23.40 -7.22
C ARG A 69 9.89 24.25 -8.41
N THR A 70 8.68 24.07 -8.91
CA THR A 70 8.18 24.86 -10.05
C THR A 70 7.70 26.24 -9.59
N PRO A 71 8.29 27.35 -10.09
CA PRO A 71 7.87 28.69 -9.70
C PRO A 71 6.45 29.01 -10.18
N THR A 72 5.79 29.96 -9.51
CA THR A 72 4.44 30.39 -9.88
C THR A 72 4.49 31.59 -10.80
N VAL A 73 3.97 31.41 -12.02
CA VAL A 73 3.88 32.46 -13.06
C VAL A 73 2.47 33.05 -13.11
N LYS A 74 2.34 34.30 -13.57
CA LYS A 74 1.05 35.01 -13.66
C LYS A 74 0.36 34.77 -15.01
N LEU A 75 1.12 34.73 -16.10
CA LEU A 75 0.59 34.54 -17.45
C LEU A 75 0.78 33.10 -17.93
N ALA A 76 -0.22 32.58 -18.64
CA ALA A 76 -0.15 31.26 -19.27
C ALA A 76 0.89 31.19 -20.39
N SER A 77 1.18 32.31 -21.06
CA SER A 77 2.22 32.39 -22.10
C SER A 77 3.64 32.23 -21.55
N GLU A 78 3.85 32.42 -20.25
CA GLU A 78 5.16 32.27 -19.59
C GLU A 78 5.38 30.84 -19.07
N VAL A 79 4.40 29.95 -19.25
CA VAL A 79 4.44 28.56 -18.77
C VAL A 79 5.39 27.72 -19.62
N LEU A 80 5.41 27.96 -20.93
CA LEU A 80 6.18 27.18 -21.90
C LEU A 80 7.34 28.01 -22.43
N GLU A 81 8.52 27.40 -22.45
CA GLU A 81 9.71 27.93 -23.09
C GLU A 81 10.18 26.89 -24.11
N ASP A 82 10.40 27.31 -25.35
CA ASP A 82 10.96 26.42 -26.36
C ASP A 82 12.38 26.04 -25.94
N GLY A 83 12.62 24.73 -25.83
CA GLY A 83 13.94 24.20 -25.49
C GLY A 83 14.95 24.48 -26.59
N SER A 84 16.24 24.45 -26.24
CA SER A 84 17.34 24.57 -27.21
C SER A 84 17.41 23.39 -28.19
N GLU A 85 16.76 22.27 -27.85
CA GLU A 85 16.65 21.09 -28.70
C GLU A 85 15.34 21.10 -29.49
N GLU A 86 15.43 20.76 -30.78
CA GLU A 86 14.28 20.70 -31.69
C GLU A 86 13.21 19.75 -31.13
N HIS A 87 12.01 20.28 -30.87
CA HIS A 87 10.83 19.59 -30.33
C HIS A 87 10.75 19.32 -28.82
N VAL A 88 11.62 19.92 -27.99
CA VAL A 88 11.46 19.87 -26.52
C VAL A 88 10.77 21.13 -26.03
N VAL A 89 9.66 20.98 -25.31
CA VAL A 89 8.95 22.11 -24.68
C VAL A 89 9.20 22.04 -23.17
N LEU A 90 9.84 23.07 -22.62
CA LEU A 90 10.19 23.15 -21.21
C LEU A 90 9.10 23.88 -20.43
N VAL A 91 8.63 23.27 -19.35
CA VAL A 91 7.70 23.94 -18.41
C VAL A 91 8.51 24.80 -17.44
N LYS A 92 8.47 26.12 -17.64
CA LYS A 92 9.21 27.10 -16.81
C LYS A 92 8.53 27.37 -15.47
N GLY A 93 7.20 27.37 -15.45
CA GLY A 93 6.42 27.70 -14.27
C GLY A 93 4.97 27.25 -14.39
N LEU A 94 4.23 27.26 -13.28
CA LEU A 94 2.82 26.91 -13.24
C LEU A 94 2.00 28.01 -12.59
N THR A 95 0.87 28.37 -13.20
CA THR A 95 -0.05 29.34 -12.59
C THR A 95 -0.64 28.78 -11.30
N ARG A 96 -1.04 29.66 -10.37
CA ARG A 96 -1.66 29.26 -9.09
C ARG A 96 -2.95 28.45 -9.33
N ALA A 97 -3.73 28.83 -10.35
CA ALA A 97 -4.95 28.12 -10.72
C ALA A 97 -4.64 26.68 -11.19
N MET A 98 -3.64 26.49 -12.05
CA MET A 98 -3.22 25.16 -12.50
C MET A 98 -2.74 24.29 -11.33
N LYS A 99 -1.95 24.86 -10.40
CA LYS A 99 -1.51 24.14 -9.19
C LYS A 99 -2.71 23.64 -8.37
N ILE A 100 -3.72 24.49 -8.14
CA ILE A 100 -4.92 24.10 -7.40
C ILE A 100 -5.69 23.00 -8.14
N VAL A 101 -5.89 23.15 -9.45
CA VAL A 101 -6.61 22.15 -10.27
C VAL A 101 -5.87 20.80 -10.23
N LEU A 102 -4.56 20.79 -10.46
CA LEU A 102 -3.76 19.56 -10.39
C LEU A 102 -3.79 18.95 -8.99
N SER A 103 -3.74 19.76 -7.93
CA SER A 103 -3.87 19.28 -6.55
C SER A 103 -5.20 18.56 -6.30
N VAL A 104 -6.31 19.22 -6.62
CA VAL A 104 -7.67 18.75 -6.28
C VAL A 104 -8.14 17.63 -7.18
N PHE A 105 -7.83 17.68 -8.48
CA PHE A 105 -8.37 16.75 -9.46
C PHE A 105 -7.40 15.63 -9.86
N VAL A 106 -6.10 15.75 -9.55
CA VAL A 106 -5.10 14.74 -9.95
C VAL A 106 -4.41 14.14 -8.74
N PHE A 107 -3.73 14.94 -7.91
CA PHE A 107 -2.94 14.40 -6.79
C PHE A 107 -3.80 13.87 -5.65
N LEU A 108 -4.81 14.63 -5.22
CA LEU A 108 -5.66 14.23 -4.10
C LEU A 108 -6.44 12.94 -4.42
N PRO A 109 -7.13 12.78 -5.57
CA PRO A 109 -7.83 11.54 -5.88
C PRO A 109 -6.88 10.35 -6.02
N ARG A 110 -5.68 10.57 -6.57
CA ARG A 110 -4.66 9.52 -6.68
C ARG A 110 -4.10 9.11 -5.31
N PHE A 111 -3.91 10.07 -4.40
CA PHE A 111 -3.49 9.77 -3.03
C PHE A 111 -4.58 9.00 -2.27
N VAL A 112 -5.83 9.47 -2.34
CA VAL A 112 -6.98 8.82 -1.70
C VAL A 112 -7.18 7.41 -2.22
N SER A 113 -7.06 7.19 -3.54
CA SER A 113 -7.23 5.85 -4.10
C SER A 113 -6.18 4.87 -3.58
N VAL A 114 -4.90 5.27 -3.50
CA VAL A 114 -3.84 4.43 -2.96
C VAL A 114 -4.00 4.20 -1.46
N ALA A 115 -4.41 5.22 -0.69
CA ALA A 115 -4.68 5.07 0.74
C ALA A 115 -5.85 4.11 1.01
N CYS A 116 -6.93 4.23 0.23
CA CYS A 116 -8.06 3.30 0.27
C CYS A 116 -7.66 1.88 -0.11
N LEU A 117 -6.86 1.71 -1.17
CA LEU A 117 -6.34 0.40 -1.58
C LEU A 117 -5.47 -0.22 -0.51
N LEU A 118 -4.56 0.55 0.11
CA LEU A 118 -3.73 0.07 1.22
C LEU A 118 -4.61 -0.46 2.35
N TYR A 119 -5.56 0.35 2.83
CA TYR A 119 -6.46 -0.01 3.93
C TYR A 119 -7.34 -1.22 3.59
N LEU A 120 -8.02 -1.19 2.45
CA LEU A 120 -8.91 -2.28 2.02
C LEU A 120 -8.14 -3.56 1.71
N GLY A 121 -6.95 -3.45 1.11
CA GLY A 121 -6.06 -4.57 0.83
C GLY A 121 -5.56 -5.24 2.10
N CYS A 122 -5.13 -4.46 3.11
CA CYS A 122 -4.79 -5.01 4.43
C CYS A 122 -5.97 -5.77 5.04
N ARG A 123 -7.18 -5.20 4.97
CA ARG A 123 -8.41 -5.84 5.47
C ARG A 123 -8.73 -7.14 4.74
N TRP A 124 -8.65 -7.11 3.41
CA TRP A 124 -8.91 -8.27 2.56
C TRP A 124 -7.93 -9.40 2.84
N LEU A 125 -6.62 -9.11 2.92
CA LEU A 125 -5.59 -10.09 3.22
C LEU A 125 -5.79 -10.72 4.61
N THR A 126 -6.12 -9.91 5.63
CA THR A 126 -6.42 -10.44 6.98
C THR A 126 -7.70 -11.27 7.07
N ALA A 127 -8.63 -11.13 6.12
CA ALA A 127 -9.89 -11.86 6.10
C ALA A 127 -9.80 -13.22 5.37
N THR A 128 -8.63 -13.56 4.86
CA THR A 128 -8.42 -14.81 4.13
C THR A 128 -8.34 -16.01 5.11
N LEU A 129 -8.94 -17.14 4.74
CA LEU A 129 -9.09 -18.30 5.62
C LEU A 129 -7.87 -19.24 5.65
N GLY A 130 -7.08 -19.28 4.57
CA GLY A 130 -5.89 -20.13 4.47
C GLY A 130 -4.62 -19.32 4.21
N LEU A 131 -3.48 -19.82 4.69
CA LEU A 131 -2.16 -19.19 4.46
C LEU A 131 -1.82 -19.07 2.97
N GLY A 132 -2.05 -20.13 2.20
CA GLY A 132 -1.78 -20.14 0.75
C GLY A 132 -2.64 -19.16 -0.03
N ASP A 133 -3.91 -19.04 0.35
CA ASP A 133 -4.85 -18.09 -0.26
C ASP A 133 -4.44 -16.64 -0.02
N VAL A 134 -3.77 -16.34 1.11
CA VAL A 134 -3.33 -14.96 1.41
C VAL A 134 -2.29 -14.51 0.40
N LEU A 135 -1.35 -15.39 0.05
CA LEU A 135 -0.33 -15.10 -0.95
C LEU A 135 -0.98 -14.88 -2.32
N LEU A 136 -1.90 -15.76 -2.71
CA LEU A 136 -2.63 -15.64 -3.98
C LEU A 136 -3.46 -14.34 -4.05
N ASN A 137 -4.13 -13.99 -2.95
CA ASN A 137 -4.87 -12.73 -2.81
C ASN A 137 -3.93 -11.51 -2.84
N GLY A 138 -2.72 -11.63 -2.28
CA GLY A 138 -1.69 -10.59 -2.34
C GLY A 138 -1.26 -10.31 -3.77
N VAL A 139 -0.98 -11.35 -4.55
CA VAL A 139 -0.63 -11.22 -5.98
C VAL A 139 -1.80 -10.64 -6.78
N ALA A 140 -3.03 -11.04 -6.49
CA ALA A 140 -4.22 -10.47 -7.13
C ALA A 140 -4.38 -8.97 -6.85
N LEU A 141 -4.07 -8.53 -5.62
CA LEU A 141 -4.06 -7.11 -5.25
C LEU A 141 -2.93 -6.34 -5.96
N GLU A 142 -1.76 -6.93 -6.13
CA GLU A 142 -0.69 -6.34 -6.93
C GLU A 142 -1.12 -6.14 -8.38
N PHE A 143 -1.79 -7.13 -8.98
CA PHE A 143 -2.35 -6.99 -10.32
C PHE A 143 -3.35 -5.83 -10.41
N MET A 144 -4.19 -5.61 -9.39
CA MET A 144 -5.09 -4.45 -9.35
C MET A 144 -4.33 -3.12 -9.35
N VAL A 145 -3.18 -3.03 -8.67
CA VAL A 145 -2.34 -1.82 -8.69
C VAL A 145 -1.76 -1.59 -10.08
N LEU A 146 -1.31 -2.65 -10.76
CA LEU A 146 -0.75 -2.59 -12.12
C LEU A 146 -1.79 -2.27 -13.20
N LEU A 147 -3.06 -2.62 -12.97
CA LEU A 147 -4.15 -2.45 -13.94
C LEU A 147 -4.29 -1.00 -14.41
N LYS A 148 -4.10 -0.01 -13.53
CA LYS A 148 -4.21 1.41 -13.90
C LYS A 148 -3.18 1.82 -14.96
N GLU A 149 -1.97 1.26 -14.90
CA GLU A 149 -0.92 1.56 -15.88
C GLU A 149 -1.22 0.90 -17.21
N LEU A 150 -1.73 -0.33 -17.18
CA LEU A 150 -2.17 -1.04 -18.38
C LEU A 150 -3.31 -0.29 -19.06
N LEU A 151 -4.33 0.12 -18.29
CA LEU A 151 -5.43 0.93 -18.79
C LEU A 151 -4.93 2.26 -19.37
N TYR A 152 -4.01 2.95 -18.70
CA TYR A 152 -3.40 4.17 -19.25
C TYR A 152 -2.69 3.91 -20.58
N LYS A 153 -1.88 2.84 -20.66
CA LYS A 153 -1.14 2.48 -21.88
C LYS A 153 -2.06 2.15 -23.06
N VAL A 154 -3.23 1.56 -22.79
CA VAL A 154 -4.21 1.14 -23.82
C VAL A 154 -5.16 2.26 -24.20
N CYS A 155 -5.70 2.99 -23.22
CA CYS A 155 -6.74 4.00 -23.44
C CYS A 155 -6.18 5.33 -23.97
N VAL A 156 -4.94 5.68 -23.65
CA VAL A 156 -4.35 6.96 -24.09
C VAL A 156 -3.69 6.79 -25.45
N SER A 157 -4.12 7.60 -26.42
CA SER A 157 -3.58 7.58 -27.78
C SER A 157 -2.08 7.83 -27.80
N GLN A 158 -1.39 7.19 -28.76
CA GLN A 158 0.06 7.33 -28.92
C GLN A 158 0.49 8.80 -29.08
N HIS A 159 -0.31 9.62 -29.77
CA HIS A 159 -0.05 11.05 -29.96
C HIS A 159 -0.01 11.81 -28.62
N ASN A 160 -0.97 11.56 -27.73
CA ASN A 160 -1.02 12.22 -26.42
C ASN A 160 0.14 11.77 -25.52
N ARG A 161 0.53 10.49 -25.62
CA ARG A 161 1.71 9.96 -24.90
C ARG A 161 2.99 10.65 -25.35
N VAL A 162 3.21 10.75 -26.65
CA VAL A 162 4.38 11.45 -27.22
C VAL A 162 4.39 12.92 -26.83
N SER A 163 3.24 13.60 -26.91
CA SER A 163 3.12 15.00 -26.50
C SER A 163 3.47 15.20 -25.03
N THR A 164 3.03 14.29 -24.15
CA THR A 164 3.33 14.35 -22.71
C THR A 164 4.80 14.03 -22.42
N GLN A 165 5.41 13.12 -23.18
CA GLN A 165 6.84 12.78 -23.05
C GLN A 165 7.76 13.92 -23.50
N ARG A 166 7.30 14.79 -24.41
CA ARG A 166 8.03 15.98 -24.86
C ARG A 166 7.92 17.17 -23.91
N LEU A 167 6.97 17.13 -22.97
CA LEU A 167 6.84 18.13 -21.91
C LEU A 167 7.79 17.77 -20.77
N LEU A 168 8.99 18.34 -20.80
CA LEU A 168 9.97 18.15 -19.74
C LEU A 168 9.82 19.25 -18.69
N ILE A 169 9.67 18.85 -17.43
CA ILE A 169 9.82 19.76 -16.30
C ILE A 169 11.32 19.98 -16.13
N ARG A 170 11.78 21.22 -16.26
CA ARG A 170 13.20 21.55 -16.13
C ARG A 170 13.74 20.98 -14.81
N PRO A 171 14.68 20.02 -14.83
CA PRO A 171 15.31 19.55 -13.61
C PRO A 171 16.07 20.73 -13.00
N LEU A 172 15.79 21.05 -11.74
CA LEU A 172 16.31 22.27 -11.10
C LEU A 172 17.83 22.19 -10.78
N ASN A 173 18.49 21.04 -11.04
CA ASN A 173 19.92 20.86 -10.79
C ASN A 173 20.43 19.62 -11.56
N ASP A 174 21.27 19.84 -12.58
CA ASP A 174 22.00 18.76 -13.28
C ASP A 174 23.19 18.22 -12.45
N GLU A 175 23.55 18.89 -11.35
CA GLU A 175 24.58 18.39 -10.43
C GLU A 175 23.96 17.42 -9.41
N HIS A 176 23.81 16.16 -9.84
CA HIS A 176 23.48 15.04 -8.97
C HIS A 176 24.65 14.69 -8.03
N HIS A 177 24.91 15.55 -7.04
CA HIS A 177 25.61 15.07 -5.85
C HIS A 177 24.66 14.15 -5.09
N ALA A 178 25.09 12.91 -4.87
CA ALA A 178 24.35 11.91 -4.11
C ALA A 178 24.16 12.41 -2.66
N HIS A 179 23.07 13.14 -2.42
CA HIS A 179 22.76 13.65 -1.10
C HIS A 179 22.36 12.48 -0.20
N CYS A 180 22.93 12.46 1.00
CA CYS A 180 22.55 11.55 2.09
C CYS A 180 21.02 11.51 2.31
N CYS A 181 20.32 12.61 2.01
CA CYS A 181 18.85 12.70 2.06
C CYS A 181 18.14 11.65 1.20
N THR A 182 18.65 11.29 0.02
CA THR A 182 18.00 10.30 -0.84
C THR A 182 18.06 8.92 -0.22
N PHE A 183 19.22 8.53 0.35
CA PHE A 183 19.36 7.28 1.09
C PHE A 183 18.50 7.25 2.35
N PHE A 184 18.52 8.34 3.11
CA PHE A 184 17.72 8.47 4.32
C PHE A 184 16.22 8.35 4.02
N SER A 185 15.76 8.94 2.91
CA SER A 185 14.35 8.85 2.50
C SER A 185 13.90 7.40 2.29
N ALA A 186 14.69 6.57 1.60
CA ALA A 186 14.35 5.16 1.35
C ALA A 186 14.22 4.38 2.67
N GLN A 187 15.14 4.62 3.62
CA GLN A 187 15.09 4.00 4.94
C GLN A 187 13.85 4.45 5.74
N VAL A 188 13.53 5.75 5.73
CA VAL A 188 12.34 6.29 6.41
C VAL A 188 11.07 5.65 5.86
N TRP A 189 10.95 5.55 4.54
CA TRP A 189 9.84 4.87 3.89
C TRP A 189 9.76 3.40 4.34
N GLY A 190 10.85 2.63 4.28
CA GLY A 190 10.85 1.23 4.72
C GLY A 190 10.41 1.06 6.19
N LEU A 191 10.91 1.90 7.09
CA LEU A 191 10.50 1.90 8.50
C LEU A 191 9.03 2.26 8.68
N MET A 192 8.52 3.23 7.91
CA MET A 192 7.12 3.61 7.94
C MET A 192 6.21 2.47 7.46
N SER A 193 6.62 1.70 6.44
CA SER A 193 5.87 0.51 5.99
C SER A 193 5.83 -0.57 7.07
N GLY A 194 6.97 -0.83 7.74
CA GLY A 194 7.05 -1.80 8.83
C GLY A 194 6.20 -1.38 10.03
N PHE A 195 6.29 -0.09 10.41
CA PHE A 195 5.44 0.49 11.44
C PHE A 195 3.96 0.37 11.08
N TRP A 196 3.57 0.70 9.85
CA TRP A 196 2.19 0.58 9.40
C TRP A 196 1.68 -0.87 9.45
N ALA A 197 2.45 -1.83 8.96
CA ALA A 197 2.05 -3.25 8.99
C ALA A 197 1.84 -3.74 10.43
N LEU A 198 2.78 -3.45 11.33
CA LEU A 198 2.65 -3.79 12.75
C LEU A 198 1.47 -3.07 13.40
N TYR A 199 1.35 -1.76 13.18
CA TYR A 199 0.27 -0.95 13.72
C TYR A 199 -1.10 -1.44 13.24
N TYR A 200 -1.21 -1.81 11.96
CA TYR A 200 -2.42 -2.37 11.39
C TYR A 200 -2.80 -3.68 12.09
N VAL A 201 -1.86 -4.61 12.18
CA VAL A 201 -2.05 -5.93 12.79
C VAL A 201 -2.46 -5.83 14.26
N PHE A 202 -1.80 -4.98 15.04
CA PHE A 202 -2.04 -4.90 16.48
C PHE A 202 -3.16 -3.95 16.90
N ARG A 203 -3.54 -2.97 16.07
CA ARG A 203 -4.52 -1.93 16.45
C ARG A 203 -5.72 -1.79 15.52
N PHE A 204 -5.55 -1.98 14.21
CA PHE A 204 -6.61 -1.74 13.22
C PHE A 204 -7.25 -3.00 12.66
N GLN A 205 -6.82 -4.18 13.08
CA GLN A 205 -7.42 -5.43 12.65
C GLN A 205 -8.88 -5.48 13.10
N MET A 206 -9.79 -5.14 12.17
CA MET A 206 -11.24 -5.11 12.41
C MET A 206 -11.94 -6.40 11.95
N VAL A 207 -11.21 -7.35 11.37
CA VAL A 207 -11.80 -8.61 10.90
C VAL A 207 -12.27 -9.47 12.08
N LEU A 208 -11.54 -9.47 13.19
CA LEU A 208 -11.90 -10.11 14.44
C LEU A 208 -11.75 -9.10 15.58
N PRO A 209 -12.79 -8.27 15.85
CA PRO A 209 -12.72 -7.34 16.96
C PRO A 209 -12.42 -8.09 18.26
N ASP A 210 -11.53 -7.50 19.07
CA ASP A 210 -11.06 -8.04 20.35
C ASP A 210 -10.23 -9.34 20.27
N TYR A 211 -9.69 -9.69 19.10
CA TYR A 211 -8.78 -10.83 18.96
C TYR A 211 -7.49 -10.62 19.76
N ARG A 212 -7.14 -11.58 20.63
CA ARG A 212 -6.02 -11.48 21.58
C ARG A 212 -4.83 -12.37 21.24
N TRP A 213 -4.69 -12.81 19.99
CA TRP A 213 -3.59 -13.70 19.56
C TRP A 213 -3.51 -15.01 20.37
N ASP A 214 -4.64 -15.41 20.92
CA ASP A 214 -4.81 -16.50 21.87
C ASP A 214 -4.93 -17.87 21.18
N VAL A 215 -5.19 -17.91 19.88
CA VAL A 215 -5.19 -19.17 19.11
C VAL A 215 -3.76 -19.62 18.72
N GLY A 216 -2.81 -18.68 18.64
CA GLY A 216 -1.45 -18.98 18.15
C GLY A 216 -0.72 -20.04 18.99
N TYR A 217 -0.85 -20.01 20.32
CA TYR A 217 -0.20 -21.00 21.18
C TYR A 217 -0.84 -22.40 21.08
N LEU A 218 -2.16 -22.47 20.88
CA LEU A 218 -2.88 -23.74 20.69
C LEU A 218 -2.47 -24.38 19.37
N CYS A 219 -2.38 -23.58 18.32
CA CYS A 219 -1.96 -24.05 17.00
C CYS A 219 -0.49 -24.49 16.96
N ASP A 220 0.43 -23.77 17.62
CA ASP A 220 1.82 -24.20 17.74
C ASP A 220 1.93 -25.57 18.45
N ARG A 221 1.09 -25.81 19.48
CA ARG A 221 1.03 -27.09 20.18
C ARG A 221 0.45 -28.20 19.30
N PHE A 222 -0.64 -27.92 18.60
CA PHE A 222 -1.30 -28.86 17.68
C PHE A 222 -0.36 -29.30 16.55
N VAL A 223 0.30 -28.35 15.89
CA VAL A 223 1.26 -28.60 14.80
C VAL A 223 2.46 -29.43 15.29
N LYS A 224 2.95 -29.20 16.51
CA LYS A 224 4.04 -30.00 17.10
C LYS A 224 3.62 -31.42 17.49
N SER A 225 2.35 -31.63 17.82
CA SER A 225 1.81 -32.94 18.20
C SER A 225 1.38 -33.80 17.01
N ALA A 226 1.09 -33.18 15.86
CA ALA A 226 0.72 -33.90 14.66
C ALA A 226 1.93 -34.74 14.18
N PRO A 227 1.76 -36.04 13.88
CA PRO A 227 2.82 -36.83 13.30
C PRO A 227 3.24 -36.18 11.98
N MET A 228 4.52 -35.83 11.87
CA MET A 228 5.13 -35.35 10.62
C MET A 228 4.96 -36.49 9.60
N PHE A 229 4.01 -36.34 8.69
CA PHE A 229 3.85 -37.23 7.54
C PHE A 229 4.94 -36.96 6.50
#